data_AF-A0A2A3IXM6-F1
#
_entry.id   AF-A0A2A3IXM6-F1
#
_cell.length_a   1.000
_cell.length_b   1.000
_cell.length_c   1.000
_cell.angle_alpha   90.00
_cell.angle_beta   90.00
_cell.angle_gamma   90.00
#
_symmetry.space_group_name_H-M   'P 1'
#
loop_
_entity.id
_entity.type
_entity.pdbx_description
1 polymer ?
#
loop_
_entity_poly.entity_id
_entity_poly.type
_entity_poly.pdbx_seq_one_letter_code
_entity_poly.pdbx_strand_id
1 'polypeptide(L)'
;MTIDDQPTPRAPGLTPTSFLAAAAALNTVHEALRTARTALDCEHPEPGQAGSAQALAALLRLREVRDQLAEWEPGLIETAREAGASWADLARPLGVSSRQAAERRYLLQRRLNRLSDRLENQTSDAEKSTPYSFFDLITAAHLIKLSWPLGQHLLPSQALTDVLDTHAAPIAALAVSQRTIGGRQLTSARIAPSDAAQCGALLLAAETLLGDLELVALHARLRPLVSEAFSRNHAYTQQIVRDSNITTTLARATARRVHGGQTRTALRIRPQNYHFHTDEIPPFLPRLWFEKYFASFIKQVPEYSSTVERNLRRGASLRLAELATGVTWGECAPALGVSNGSGRRTLQVLGRLLNPAGLWPSFEEIVNDIAGDLGRLQHPVDYSKRRKSMADWRMPEADWIALRNAIPDLNRRKKAHRNAGTVIVWSEVTQAERSQCPLKISLRGTTEWEALPALVASYYTHLPQSNARYRLRTLLEVYAARLAVACDSETDLRVDVQEVLQMSFDTN
;
A
#
# COMPACT_ATOMS: atom_id res chain seq x y z
N MET A 1 -43.19 -26.88 11.67
CA MET A 1 -43.94 -25.62 11.80
C MET A 1 -42.96 -24.56 12.24
N THR A 2 -42.47 -23.78 11.28
CA THR A 2 -41.41 -22.77 11.43
C THR A 2 -42.02 -21.40 11.73
N ILE A 3 -41.32 -20.63 12.57
CA ILE A 3 -41.68 -19.33 13.15
C ILE A 3 -41.49 -18.22 12.10
N ASP A 4 -42.18 -18.31 10.97
CA ASP A 4 -42.01 -17.35 9.85
C ASP A 4 -43.33 -16.72 9.36
N ASP A 5 -44.40 -16.83 10.16
CA ASP A 5 -45.76 -16.43 9.76
C ASP A 5 -46.37 -15.36 10.69
N GLN A 6 -45.56 -14.37 11.12
CA GLN A 6 -46.09 -13.17 11.77
C GLN A 6 -45.90 -11.91 10.91
N PRO A 7 -46.98 -11.15 10.65
CA PRO A 7 -46.92 -9.92 9.86
C PRO A 7 -46.21 -8.82 10.66
N THR A 8 -45.15 -8.26 10.08
CA THR A 8 -44.44 -7.11 10.63
C THR A 8 -45.33 -5.85 10.61
N PRO A 9 -45.36 -5.05 11.69
CA PRO A 9 -46.15 -3.83 11.74
C PRO A 9 -45.54 -2.76 10.83
N ARG A 10 -46.38 -2.12 10.00
CA ARG A 10 -46.02 -0.97 9.15
C ARG A 10 -45.53 0.19 10.03
N ALA A 11 -44.33 0.70 9.73
CA ALA A 11 -43.83 1.95 10.27
C ALA A 11 -44.70 3.13 9.78
N PRO A 12 -45.10 4.07 10.66
CA PRO A 12 -45.88 5.23 10.28
C PRO A 12 -44.97 6.41 9.88
N GLY A 13 -45.23 7.02 8.72
CA GLY A 13 -44.73 8.37 8.41
C GLY A 13 -44.08 8.55 7.04
N LEU A 14 -44.87 8.47 5.97
CA LEU A 14 -44.92 9.36 4.80
C LEU A 14 -46.11 8.84 4.00
N THR A 15 -47.21 9.60 3.97
CA THR A 15 -48.44 9.19 3.29
C THR A 15 -48.11 8.94 1.81
N PRO A 16 -48.33 7.73 1.26
CA PRO A 16 -48.27 7.54 -0.17
C PRO A 16 -49.28 8.53 -0.77
N THR A 17 -48.83 9.39 -1.69
CA THR A 17 -49.76 10.14 -2.54
C THR A 17 -50.83 9.16 -3.02
N SER A 18 -52.10 9.44 -2.67
CA SER A 18 -53.22 8.61 -3.07
C SER A 18 -53.11 8.34 -4.57
N PHE A 19 -53.27 7.07 -4.97
CA PHE A 19 -53.25 6.65 -6.38
C PHE A 19 -54.05 7.60 -7.29
N LEU A 20 -55.20 8.09 -6.81
CA LEU A 20 -56.06 9.03 -7.52
C LEU A 20 -55.41 10.41 -7.74
N ALA A 21 -54.63 10.89 -6.77
CA ALA A 21 -53.90 12.15 -6.89
C ALA A 21 -52.72 12.04 -7.87
N ALA A 22 -51.96 10.94 -7.81
CA ALA A 22 -50.87 10.66 -8.75
C ALA A 22 -51.39 10.49 -10.18
N ALA A 23 -52.50 9.76 -10.36
CA ALA A 23 -53.14 9.59 -11.67
C ALA A 23 -53.68 10.91 -12.25
N ALA A 24 -54.33 11.75 -11.42
CA ALA A 24 -54.79 13.08 -11.85
C ALA A 24 -53.61 13.98 -12.25
N ALA A 25 -52.52 14.00 -11.47
CA ALA A 25 -51.32 14.75 -11.79
C ALA A 25 -50.67 14.29 -13.10
N LEU A 26 -50.54 12.98 -13.32
CA LEU A 26 -50.02 12.42 -14.57
C LEU A 26 -50.87 12.82 -15.78
N ASN A 27 -52.19 12.88 -15.65
CA ASN A 27 -53.07 13.37 -16.72
C ASN A 27 -52.83 14.86 -17.02
N THR A 28 -52.65 15.70 -15.99
CA THR A 28 -52.34 17.12 -16.21
C THR A 28 -50.97 17.34 -16.86
N VAL A 29 -49.96 16.54 -16.49
CA VAL A 29 -48.63 16.55 -17.13
C VAL A 29 -48.74 16.10 -18.58
N HIS A 30 -49.52 15.06 -18.86
CA HIS A 30 -49.77 14.59 -20.23
C HIS A 30 -50.40 15.68 -21.11
N GLU A 31 -51.42 16.38 -20.61
CA GLU A 31 -52.05 17.49 -21.32
C GLU A 31 -51.08 18.66 -21.53
N ALA A 32 -50.30 19.04 -20.51
CA ALA A 32 -49.30 20.10 -20.64
C ALA A 32 -48.21 19.76 -21.67
N LEU A 33 -47.73 18.51 -21.69
CA LEU A 33 -46.78 18.03 -22.69
C LEU A 33 -47.37 18.02 -24.10
N ARG A 34 -48.64 17.65 -24.24
CA ARG A 34 -49.36 17.69 -25.51
C ARG A 34 -49.46 19.13 -26.03
N THR A 35 -49.85 20.08 -25.17
CA THR A 35 -49.90 21.51 -25.52
C THR A 35 -48.52 22.06 -25.91
N ALA A 36 -47.47 21.70 -25.17
CA ALA A 36 -46.09 22.12 -25.48
C ALA A 36 -45.60 21.53 -26.82
N ARG A 37 -45.96 20.28 -27.13
CA ARG A 37 -45.65 19.63 -28.41
C ARG A 37 -46.35 20.33 -29.57
N THR A 38 -47.64 20.63 -29.42
CA THR A 38 -48.39 21.37 -30.45
C THR A 38 -47.90 22.81 -30.66
N ALA A 39 -47.37 23.46 -29.62
CA ALA A 39 -46.75 24.78 -29.73
C ALA A 39 -45.41 24.73 -30.48
N LEU A 40 -44.58 23.71 -30.23
CA LEU A 40 -43.34 23.44 -30.96
C LEU A 40 -43.57 23.16 -32.45
N ASP A 41 -44.71 22.55 -32.79
CA ASP A 41 -45.08 22.26 -34.18
C ASP A 41 -45.65 23.49 -34.91
N CYS A 42 -46.01 24.57 -34.20
CA CYS A 42 -46.60 25.80 -34.77
C CYS A 42 -45.64 27.00 -34.80
N GLU A 43 -44.51 26.97 -34.10
CA GLU A 43 -43.54 28.08 -34.06
C GLU A 43 -42.09 27.59 -34.29
N HIS A 44 -41.40 28.20 -35.25
CA HIS A 44 -39.93 28.19 -35.31
C HIS A 44 -39.39 29.31 -34.42
N PRO A 45 -38.80 29.03 -33.24
CA PRO A 45 -38.28 30.08 -32.39
C PRO A 45 -36.94 30.60 -32.92
N GLU A 46 -36.84 31.91 -33.11
CA GLU A 46 -35.60 32.63 -33.37
C GLU A 46 -34.53 32.31 -32.29
N PRO A 47 -33.30 31.94 -32.67
CA PRO A 47 -32.26 31.50 -31.73
C PRO A 47 -31.68 32.71 -30.99
N GLY A 48 -32.31 33.13 -29.89
CA GLY A 48 -31.77 34.22 -29.08
C GLY A 48 -32.43 34.48 -27.72
N GLN A 49 -33.59 33.89 -27.41
CA GLN A 49 -34.37 34.32 -26.22
C GLN A 49 -34.31 33.42 -24.99
N ALA A 50 -33.78 32.20 -25.08
CA ALA A 50 -33.55 31.37 -23.89
C ALA A 50 -32.18 31.70 -23.27
N GLY A 51 -32.14 32.71 -22.40
CA GLY A 51 -30.93 33.02 -21.63
C GLY A 51 -30.45 31.80 -20.84
N SER A 52 -29.14 31.59 -20.72
CA SER A 52 -28.53 30.43 -20.03
C SER A 52 -29.17 30.12 -18.66
N ALA A 53 -29.59 31.14 -17.92
CA ALA A 53 -30.31 31.00 -16.65
C ALA A 53 -31.68 30.31 -16.79
N GLN A 54 -32.44 30.59 -17.84
CA GLN A 54 -33.74 29.95 -18.09
C GLN A 54 -33.56 28.47 -18.48
N ALA A 55 -32.53 28.15 -19.28
CA ALA A 55 -32.20 26.77 -19.61
C ALA A 55 -31.79 25.96 -18.36
N LEU A 56 -30.98 26.55 -17.47
CA LEU A 56 -30.60 25.93 -16.20
C LEU A 56 -31.79 25.75 -15.26
N ALA A 57 -32.68 26.74 -15.17
CA ALA A 57 -33.92 26.64 -14.40
C ALA A 57 -34.83 25.53 -14.96
N ALA A 58 -34.96 25.41 -16.28
CA ALA A 58 -35.71 24.33 -16.91
C ALA A 58 -35.09 22.95 -16.64
N LEU A 59 -33.76 22.83 -16.62
CA LEU A 59 -33.06 21.59 -16.27
C LEU A 59 -33.26 21.19 -14.80
N LEU A 60 -33.27 22.16 -13.88
CA LEU A 60 -33.58 21.90 -12.47
C LEU A 60 -35.02 21.41 -12.30
N ARG A 61 -35.99 22.08 -12.95
CA ARG A 61 -37.39 21.65 -12.95
C ARG A 61 -37.57 20.27 -13.56
N LEU A 62 -36.87 19.96 -14.65
CA LEU A 62 -36.91 18.63 -15.26
C LEU A 62 -36.38 17.55 -14.32
N ARG A 63 -35.32 17.86 -13.55
CA ARG A 63 -34.80 16.94 -12.53
C ARG A 63 -35.85 16.71 -11.43
N GLU A 64 -36.41 17.77 -10.85
CA GLU A 64 -37.44 17.67 -9.80
C GLU A 64 -38.64 16.83 -10.25
N VAL A 65 -39.13 17.05 -11.48
CA VAL A 65 -40.23 16.26 -12.04
C VAL A 65 -39.84 14.80 -12.23
N ARG A 66 -38.62 14.49 -12.69
CA ARG A 66 -38.14 13.11 -12.83
C ARG A 66 -38.06 12.40 -11.49
N ASP A 67 -37.61 13.09 -10.44
CA ASP A 67 -37.49 12.52 -9.10
C ASP A 67 -38.89 12.20 -8.53
N GLN A 68 -39.86 13.11 -8.69
CA GLN A 68 -41.26 12.88 -8.28
C GLN A 68 -41.91 11.72 -9.06
N LEU A 69 -41.68 11.63 -10.37
CA LEU A 69 -42.21 10.55 -11.19
C LEU A 69 -41.59 9.19 -10.83
N ALA A 70 -40.29 9.16 -10.52
CA ALA A 70 -39.59 7.95 -10.11
C ALA A 70 -40.06 7.42 -8.75
N GLU A 71 -40.50 8.32 -7.86
CA GLU A 71 -41.10 7.97 -6.57
C GLU A 71 -42.50 7.35 -6.73
N TRP A 72 -43.30 7.81 -7.69
CA TRP A 72 -44.65 7.28 -7.92
C TRP A 72 -44.67 5.92 -8.62
N GLU A 73 -43.69 5.60 -9.46
CA GLU A 73 -43.66 4.38 -10.28
C GLU A 73 -43.80 3.08 -9.46
N PRO A 74 -43.08 2.86 -8.33
CA PRO A 74 -43.28 1.69 -7.47
C PRO A 74 -44.69 1.60 -6.88
N GLY A 75 -45.26 2.73 -6.42
CA GLY A 75 -46.61 2.75 -5.84
C GLY A 75 -47.70 2.44 -6.87
N LEU A 76 -47.53 2.90 -8.11
CA LEU A 76 -48.43 2.56 -9.23
C LEU A 76 -48.32 1.08 -9.62
N ILE A 77 -47.10 0.52 -9.63
CA ILE A 77 -46.88 -0.92 -9.84
C ILE A 77 -47.55 -1.74 -8.75
N GLU A 78 -47.37 -1.37 -7.47
CA GLU A 78 -47.97 -2.07 -6.33
C GLU A 78 -49.50 -2.02 -6.37
N THR A 79 -50.07 -0.84 -6.67
CA THR A 79 -51.53 -0.69 -6.83
C THR A 79 -52.07 -1.56 -7.98
N ALA A 80 -51.38 -1.61 -9.12
CA ALA A 80 -51.77 -2.46 -10.24
C ALA A 80 -51.66 -3.96 -9.89
N ARG A 81 -50.65 -4.34 -9.11
CA ARG A 81 -50.45 -5.72 -8.63
C ARG A 81 -51.53 -6.12 -7.63
N GLU A 82 -51.93 -5.25 -6.72
CA GLU A 82 -53.03 -5.45 -5.77
C GLU A 82 -54.39 -5.56 -6.49
N ALA A 83 -54.57 -4.83 -7.59
CA ALA A 83 -55.73 -4.96 -8.48
C ALA A 83 -55.70 -6.19 -9.40
N GLY A 84 -54.67 -7.05 -9.30
CA GLY A 84 -54.58 -8.32 -10.01
C GLY A 84 -53.77 -8.32 -11.32
N ALA A 85 -53.12 -7.22 -11.71
CA ALA A 85 -52.30 -7.18 -12.91
C ALA A 85 -51.08 -8.12 -12.78
N SER A 86 -50.81 -8.92 -13.81
CA SER A 86 -49.60 -9.75 -13.86
C SER A 86 -48.38 -8.95 -14.30
N TRP A 87 -47.17 -9.47 -14.04
CA TRP A 87 -45.94 -8.89 -14.58
C TRP A 87 -45.90 -8.85 -16.13
N ALA A 88 -46.69 -9.70 -16.80
CA ALA A 88 -46.83 -9.65 -18.26
C ALA A 88 -47.68 -8.45 -18.69
N ASP A 89 -48.74 -8.13 -17.94
CA ASP A 89 -49.61 -6.97 -18.18
C ASP A 89 -48.86 -5.65 -17.93
N LEU A 90 -47.92 -5.64 -16.97
CA LEU A 90 -47.08 -4.50 -16.64
C LEU A 90 -45.92 -4.27 -17.62
N ALA A 91 -45.56 -5.26 -18.44
CA ALA A 91 -44.40 -5.15 -19.33
C ALA A 91 -44.57 -4.01 -20.36
N ARG A 92 -45.72 -3.94 -21.03
CA ARG A 92 -46.00 -2.89 -22.02
C ARG A 92 -46.09 -1.49 -21.40
N PRO A 93 -46.84 -1.25 -20.30
CA PRO A 93 -46.87 0.04 -19.61
C PRO A 93 -45.51 0.52 -19.10
N LEU A 94 -44.63 -0.38 -18.67
CA LEU A 94 -43.28 -0.05 -18.21
C LEU A 94 -42.26 0.10 -19.36
N GLY A 95 -42.69 -0.04 -20.61
CA GLY A 95 -41.85 0.08 -21.80
C GLY A 95 -40.82 -1.05 -21.95
N VAL A 96 -41.08 -2.23 -21.37
CA VAL A 96 -40.17 -3.38 -21.40
C VAL A 96 -40.76 -4.55 -22.19
N SER A 97 -39.88 -5.36 -22.80
CA SER A 97 -40.28 -6.39 -23.77
C SER A 97 -40.74 -7.72 -23.16
N SER A 98 -40.61 -7.92 -21.84
CA SER A 98 -40.95 -9.19 -21.21
C SER A 98 -41.36 -9.06 -19.74
N ARG A 99 -42.07 -10.09 -19.25
CA ARG A 99 -42.45 -10.27 -17.84
C ARG A 99 -41.24 -10.16 -16.89
N GLN A 100 -40.14 -10.83 -17.23
CA GLN A 100 -38.94 -10.83 -16.40
C GLN A 100 -38.26 -9.45 -16.36
N ALA A 101 -38.32 -8.70 -17.46
CA ALA A 101 -37.78 -7.34 -17.50
C ALA A 101 -38.59 -6.38 -16.61
N ALA A 102 -39.93 -6.54 -16.57
CA ALA A 102 -40.80 -5.76 -15.68
C ALA A 102 -40.49 -6.03 -14.20
N GLU A 103 -40.37 -7.30 -13.83
CA GLU A 103 -40.02 -7.72 -12.47
C GLU A 103 -38.64 -7.23 -12.04
N ARG A 104 -37.63 -7.35 -12.93
CA ARG A 104 -36.26 -6.86 -12.65
C ARG A 104 -36.20 -5.35 -12.47
N ARG A 105 -36.92 -4.59 -13.30
CA ARG A 105 -37.01 -3.12 -13.18
C ARG A 105 -37.57 -2.71 -11.82
N TYR A 106 -38.69 -3.32 -11.40
CA TYR A 106 -39.30 -3.07 -10.10
C TYR A 106 -38.35 -3.40 -8.93
N LEU A 107 -37.69 -4.56 -8.96
CA LEU A 107 -36.77 -4.96 -7.88
C LEU A 107 -35.54 -4.04 -7.79
N LEU A 108 -35.00 -3.59 -8.92
CA LEU A 108 -33.88 -2.65 -8.96
C LEU A 108 -34.29 -1.29 -8.42
N GLN A 109 -35.44 -0.76 -8.86
CA GLN A 109 -35.95 0.54 -8.42
C GLN A 109 -36.26 0.54 -6.92
N ARG A 110 -36.83 -0.55 -6.39
CA ARG A 110 -37.05 -0.71 -4.94
C ARG A 110 -35.74 -0.76 -4.15
N ARG A 111 -34.68 -1.38 -4.68
CA ARG A 111 -33.34 -1.36 -4.04
C ARG A 111 -32.72 0.04 -4.09
N LEU A 112 -32.84 0.74 -5.20
CA LEU A 112 -32.36 2.11 -5.37
C LEU A 112 -33.07 3.09 -4.45
N ASN A 113 -34.41 3.03 -4.35
CA ASN A 113 -35.16 3.89 -3.43
C ASN A 113 -34.77 3.64 -1.98
N ARG A 114 -34.59 2.38 -1.57
CA ARG A 114 -34.02 2.05 -0.24
C ARG A 114 -32.61 2.58 -0.02
N LEU A 115 -31.80 2.73 -1.06
CA LEU A 115 -30.48 3.35 -0.96
C LEU A 115 -30.58 4.87 -0.89
N SER A 116 -31.52 5.48 -1.63
CA SER A 116 -31.82 6.92 -1.61
C SER A 116 -32.40 7.37 -0.27
N ASP A 117 -33.41 6.67 0.26
CA ASP A 117 -33.97 6.91 1.60
C ASP A 117 -32.90 6.80 2.71
N ARG A 118 -31.89 5.94 2.50
CA ARG A 118 -30.75 5.80 3.41
C ARG A 118 -29.72 6.92 3.25
N LEU A 119 -29.63 7.56 2.08
CA LEU A 119 -28.77 8.72 1.82
C LEU A 119 -29.41 10.03 2.31
N GLU A 120 -30.74 10.11 2.31
CA GLU A 120 -31.47 11.28 2.82
C GLU A 120 -31.61 11.24 4.36
N ASN A 121 -31.86 10.06 4.95
CA ASN A 121 -31.85 9.85 6.41
C ASN A 121 -30.43 9.76 7.01
N GLN A 122 -29.39 9.91 6.20
CA GLN A 122 -27.98 9.88 6.61
C GLN A 122 -27.53 11.13 7.40
N THR A 123 -28.41 12.12 7.57
CA THR A 123 -28.12 13.30 8.40
C THR A 123 -28.29 13.07 9.90
N SER A 124 -28.79 11.91 10.37
CA SER A 124 -28.99 11.73 11.82
C SER A 124 -28.60 10.39 12.46
N ASP A 125 -28.50 9.23 11.79
CA ASP A 125 -28.52 7.98 12.61
C ASP A 125 -27.80 6.70 12.12
N ALA A 126 -26.90 6.72 11.12
CA ALA A 126 -26.41 5.46 10.51
C ALA A 126 -24.90 5.21 10.57
N GLU A 127 -24.35 4.96 11.75
CA GLU A 127 -23.02 4.31 11.91
C GLU A 127 -23.10 2.76 11.83
N LYS A 128 -24.20 2.17 11.36
CA LYS A 128 -24.49 0.74 11.62
C LYS A 128 -24.93 -0.20 10.49
N SER A 129 -24.90 0.13 9.19
CA SER A 129 -25.46 -0.84 8.21
C SER A 129 -24.71 -1.15 6.91
N THR A 130 -23.53 -0.60 6.62
CA THR A 130 -22.62 -1.17 5.62
C THR A 130 -21.17 -0.91 6.04
N PRO A 131 -20.26 -1.90 5.97
CA PRO A 131 -18.91 -1.71 6.47
C PRO A 131 -18.07 -0.77 5.58
N TYR A 132 -18.48 -0.52 4.33
CA TYR A 132 -17.73 0.23 3.31
C TYR A 132 -18.37 1.58 2.97
N SER A 133 -17.53 2.52 2.52
CA SER A 133 -17.92 3.85 2.03
C SER A 133 -18.34 3.81 0.55
N PHE A 134 -19.10 4.80 0.08
CA PHE A 134 -19.37 5.01 -1.34
C PHE A 134 -18.09 5.12 -2.19
N PHE A 135 -17.03 5.72 -1.62
CA PHE A 135 -15.73 5.80 -2.28
C PHE A 135 -15.03 4.43 -2.42
N ASP A 136 -15.34 3.49 -1.53
CA ASP A 136 -14.84 2.11 -1.64
C ASP A 136 -15.49 1.40 -2.83
N LEU A 137 -16.80 1.59 -3.03
CA LEU A 137 -17.53 1.06 -4.19
C LEU A 137 -16.98 1.60 -5.50
N ILE A 138 -16.70 2.91 -5.57
CA ILE A 138 -16.09 3.52 -6.76
C ILE A 138 -14.69 2.93 -7.02
N THR A 139 -13.89 2.78 -5.97
CA THR A 139 -12.54 2.24 -6.07
C THR A 139 -12.56 0.77 -6.53
N ALA A 140 -13.44 -0.04 -5.95
CA ALA A 140 -13.67 -1.42 -6.36
C ALA A 140 -14.13 -1.51 -7.83
N ALA A 141 -15.07 -0.66 -8.26
CA ALA A 141 -15.52 -0.58 -9.65
C ALA A 141 -14.37 -0.24 -10.62
N HIS A 142 -13.50 0.70 -10.25
CA HIS A 142 -12.31 1.02 -11.05
C HIS A 142 -11.33 -0.16 -11.15
N LEU A 143 -11.08 -0.86 -10.03
CA LEU A 143 -10.21 -2.04 -10.02
C LEU A 143 -10.78 -3.16 -10.92
N ILE A 144 -12.08 -3.40 -10.88
CA ILE A 144 -12.77 -4.38 -11.74
C ILE A 144 -12.61 -4.01 -13.21
N LYS A 145 -12.93 -2.76 -13.61
CA LYS A 145 -12.80 -2.31 -15.00
C LYS A 145 -11.35 -2.43 -15.53
N LEU A 146 -10.36 -2.05 -14.72
CA LEU A 146 -8.95 -2.10 -15.12
C LEU A 146 -8.43 -3.52 -15.25
N SER A 147 -8.90 -4.44 -14.39
CA SER A 147 -8.42 -5.83 -14.33
C SER A 147 -9.27 -6.82 -15.13
N TRP A 148 -10.33 -6.36 -15.80
CA TRP A 148 -11.23 -7.20 -16.58
C TRP A 148 -10.47 -8.07 -17.61
N PRO A 149 -10.77 -9.37 -17.77
CA PRO A 149 -11.94 -10.12 -17.26
C PRO A 149 -11.75 -10.78 -15.88
N LEU A 150 -10.70 -10.47 -15.10
CA LEU A 150 -10.45 -11.15 -13.82
C LEU A 150 -11.62 -11.05 -12.83
N GLY A 151 -12.40 -9.96 -12.88
CA GLY A 151 -13.56 -9.74 -12.02
C GLY A 151 -14.84 -10.47 -12.42
N GLN A 152 -14.86 -11.27 -13.50
CA GLN A 152 -16.08 -11.94 -13.99
C GLN A 152 -16.74 -12.87 -12.96
N HIS A 153 -15.94 -13.49 -12.09
CA HIS A 153 -16.42 -14.37 -11.01
C HIS A 153 -17.19 -13.66 -9.89
N LEU A 154 -17.17 -12.32 -9.86
CA LEU A 154 -17.90 -11.51 -8.89
C LEU A 154 -19.40 -11.37 -9.23
N LEU A 155 -19.78 -11.77 -10.45
CA LEU A 155 -21.15 -11.72 -10.93
C LEU A 155 -21.82 -13.09 -10.82
N PRO A 156 -23.10 -13.15 -10.43
CA PRO A 156 -23.80 -14.41 -10.17
C PRO A 156 -24.26 -15.14 -11.44
N SER A 157 -24.19 -14.52 -12.63
CA SER A 157 -24.67 -15.12 -13.87
C SER A 157 -23.89 -14.65 -15.10
N GLN A 158 -23.80 -15.54 -16.11
CA GLN A 158 -23.13 -15.24 -17.37
C GLN A 158 -23.77 -14.06 -18.11
N ALA A 159 -25.09 -13.92 -18.06
CA ALA A 159 -25.79 -12.80 -18.69
C ALA A 159 -25.34 -11.43 -18.11
N LEU A 160 -25.07 -11.34 -16.81
CA LEU A 160 -24.54 -10.12 -16.21
C LEU A 160 -23.07 -9.90 -16.59
N THR A 161 -22.30 -10.98 -16.71
CA THR A 161 -20.92 -10.93 -17.21
C THR A 161 -20.88 -10.36 -18.62
N ASP A 162 -21.74 -10.83 -19.52
CA ASP A 162 -21.81 -10.35 -20.92
C ASP A 162 -22.23 -8.86 -20.99
N VAL A 163 -23.19 -8.47 -20.14
CA VAL A 163 -23.61 -7.06 -20.00
C VAL A 163 -22.43 -6.19 -19.54
N LEU A 164 -21.70 -6.61 -18.51
CA LEU A 164 -20.56 -5.84 -18.01
C LEU A 164 -19.36 -5.86 -18.98
N ASP A 165 -19.12 -6.98 -19.67
CA ASP A 165 -18.04 -7.15 -20.64
C ASP A 165 -18.11 -6.10 -21.74
N THR A 166 -19.33 -5.84 -22.25
CA THR A 166 -19.61 -4.79 -23.25
C THR A 166 -19.06 -3.42 -22.85
N HIS A 167 -19.03 -3.11 -21.54
CA HIS A 167 -18.49 -1.86 -21.01
C HIS A 167 -17.02 -1.97 -20.56
N ALA A 168 -16.65 -3.05 -19.88
CA ALA A 168 -15.36 -3.20 -19.22
C ALA A 168 -14.23 -3.65 -20.17
N ALA A 169 -14.53 -4.50 -21.16
CA ALA A 169 -13.53 -5.01 -22.10
C ALA A 169 -12.86 -3.91 -22.95
N PRO A 170 -13.59 -2.91 -23.49
CA PRO A 170 -12.96 -1.78 -24.18
C PRO A 170 -12.02 -0.97 -23.29
N ILE A 171 -12.38 -0.76 -22.02
CA ILE A 171 -11.56 0.00 -21.05
C ILE A 171 -10.28 -0.78 -20.72
N ALA A 172 -10.39 -2.09 -20.50
CA ALA A 172 -9.25 -2.98 -20.30
C ALA A 172 -8.31 -2.99 -21.52
N ALA A 173 -8.84 -3.08 -22.73
CA ALA A 173 -8.07 -3.04 -23.98
C ALA A 173 -7.33 -1.71 -24.16
N LEU A 174 -8.01 -0.58 -23.87
CA LEU A 174 -7.39 0.75 -23.86
C LEU A 174 -6.28 0.86 -22.81
N ALA A 175 -6.44 0.26 -21.64
CA ALA A 175 -5.41 0.26 -20.60
C ALA A 175 -4.17 -0.52 -21.02
N VAL A 176 -4.33 -1.61 -21.78
CA VAL A 176 -3.20 -2.37 -22.34
C VAL A 176 -2.50 -1.59 -23.45
N SER A 177 -3.25 -0.95 -24.36
CA SER A 177 -2.65 -0.21 -25.49
C SER A 177 -1.94 1.07 -25.05
N GLN A 178 -2.36 1.73 -23.97
CA GLN A 178 -1.70 2.92 -23.44
C GLN A 178 -0.43 2.63 -22.61
N ARG A 179 -0.09 1.36 -22.32
CA ARG A 179 1.20 1.00 -21.70
C ARG A 179 2.40 1.46 -22.53
N THR A 180 2.27 1.49 -23.86
CA THR A 180 3.36 1.81 -24.78
C THR A 180 3.54 3.31 -24.99
N ILE A 181 2.53 4.12 -24.71
CA ILE A 181 2.50 5.57 -24.96
C ILE A 181 2.30 6.28 -23.62
N GLY A 182 3.39 6.47 -22.85
CA GLY A 182 3.48 7.14 -21.53
C GLY A 182 2.24 7.88 -21.00
N GLY A 183 1.17 7.13 -20.66
CA GLY A 183 -0.19 7.64 -20.69
C GLY A 183 -0.65 8.30 -19.40
N ARG A 184 -0.80 9.63 -19.43
CA ARG A 184 -1.26 10.45 -18.30
C ARG A 184 -2.79 10.62 -18.23
N GLN A 185 -3.58 10.05 -19.15
CA GLN A 185 -5.04 10.28 -19.20
C GLN A 185 -5.83 9.04 -19.65
N LEU A 186 -6.13 8.13 -18.70
CA LEU A 186 -7.21 7.13 -18.83
C LEU A 186 -8.52 7.70 -18.29
N THR A 187 -8.95 8.85 -18.82
CA THR A 187 -10.20 9.52 -18.43
C THR A 187 -11.43 8.65 -18.73
N SER A 188 -11.36 7.78 -19.73
CA SER A 188 -12.41 6.81 -20.06
C SER A 188 -12.71 5.82 -18.93
N ALA A 189 -11.73 5.45 -18.11
CA ALA A 189 -11.94 4.58 -16.96
C ALA A 189 -12.75 5.25 -15.83
N ARG A 190 -12.89 6.58 -15.83
CA ARG A 190 -13.73 7.33 -14.89
C ARG A 190 -15.19 7.45 -15.33
N ILE A 191 -15.46 7.17 -16.61
CA ILE A 191 -16.81 7.27 -17.14
C ILE A 191 -17.63 6.11 -16.56
N ALA A 192 -18.74 6.45 -15.91
CA ALA A 192 -19.72 5.47 -15.46
C ALA A 192 -20.44 4.89 -16.69
N PRO A 193 -20.89 3.63 -16.65
CA PRO A 193 -21.71 3.10 -17.72
C PRO A 193 -22.95 3.96 -17.94
N SER A 194 -23.23 4.32 -19.19
CA SER A 194 -24.44 5.08 -19.56
C SER A 194 -25.69 4.20 -19.56
N ASP A 195 -25.52 2.88 -19.69
CA ASP A 195 -26.57 1.90 -19.58
C ASP A 195 -26.80 1.48 -18.11
N ALA A 196 -28.06 1.47 -17.70
CA ALA A 196 -28.46 1.13 -16.34
C ALA A 196 -28.13 -0.32 -15.98
N ALA A 197 -28.23 -1.26 -16.94
CA ALA A 197 -27.91 -2.66 -16.69
C ALA A 197 -26.39 -2.85 -16.51
N GLN A 198 -25.56 -2.18 -17.30
CA GLN A 198 -24.11 -2.15 -17.12
C GLN A 198 -23.70 -1.53 -15.78
N CYS A 199 -24.33 -0.41 -15.39
CA CYS A 199 -24.06 0.25 -14.12
C CYS A 199 -24.45 -0.64 -12.92
N GLY A 200 -25.64 -1.26 -12.99
CA GLY A 200 -26.09 -2.21 -11.97
C GLY A 200 -25.18 -3.43 -11.86
N ALA A 201 -24.73 -4.00 -12.98
CA ALA A 201 -23.79 -5.13 -12.97
C ALA A 201 -22.43 -4.75 -12.35
N LEU A 202 -21.89 -3.58 -12.70
CA LEU A 202 -20.62 -3.10 -12.15
C LEU A 202 -20.69 -2.85 -10.64
N LEU A 203 -21.76 -2.22 -10.16
CA LEU A 203 -21.96 -1.96 -8.73
C LEU A 203 -22.19 -3.24 -7.95
N LEU A 204 -22.95 -4.20 -8.51
CA LEU A 204 -23.12 -5.52 -7.91
C LEU A 204 -21.78 -6.26 -7.78
N ALA A 205 -20.95 -6.24 -8.83
CA ALA A 205 -19.62 -6.84 -8.78
C ALA A 205 -18.72 -6.16 -7.73
N ALA A 206 -18.79 -4.83 -7.62
CA ALA A 206 -18.04 -4.06 -6.62
C ALA A 206 -18.49 -4.38 -5.18
N GLU A 207 -19.79 -4.52 -4.95
CA GLU A 207 -20.35 -4.92 -3.66
C GLU A 207 -19.91 -6.34 -3.27
N THR A 208 -20.01 -7.30 -4.20
CA THR A 208 -19.51 -8.69 -3.98
C THR A 208 -18.01 -8.71 -3.66
N LEU A 209 -17.22 -7.84 -4.31
CA LEU A 209 -15.78 -7.74 -4.09
C LEU A 209 -15.44 -7.21 -2.68
N LEU A 210 -16.18 -6.21 -2.20
CA LEU A 210 -15.97 -5.63 -0.87
C LEU A 210 -16.46 -6.58 0.23
N GLY A 211 -17.65 -7.17 0.08
CA GLY A 211 -18.27 -8.05 1.09
C GLY A 211 -18.20 -7.46 2.51
N ASP A 212 -17.84 -8.30 3.48
CA ASP A 212 -17.83 -7.93 4.90
C ASP A 212 -16.61 -7.08 5.33
N LEU A 213 -15.74 -6.71 4.38
CA LEU A 213 -14.48 -5.99 4.62
C LEU A 213 -13.53 -6.62 5.66
N GLU A 214 -13.65 -7.92 5.95
CA GLU A 214 -12.65 -8.61 6.75
C GLU A 214 -11.27 -8.54 6.05
N LEU A 215 -10.27 -7.93 6.68
CA LEU A 215 -9.03 -7.49 6.02
C LEU A 215 -8.30 -8.63 5.27
N VAL A 216 -8.20 -9.82 5.86
CA VAL A 216 -7.48 -10.96 5.27
C VAL A 216 -8.23 -11.49 4.05
N ALA A 217 -9.52 -11.75 4.18
CA ALA A 217 -10.38 -12.21 3.09
C ALA A 217 -10.52 -11.16 1.97
N LEU A 218 -10.62 -9.88 2.34
CA LEU A 218 -10.65 -8.75 1.41
C LEU A 218 -9.35 -8.62 0.63
N HIS A 219 -8.20 -8.71 1.30
CA HIS A 219 -6.89 -8.66 0.64
C HIS A 219 -6.72 -9.83 -0.33
N ALA A 220 -7.09 -11.05 0.07
CA ALA A 220 -7.03 -12.22 -0.80
C ALA A 220 -7.85 -12.05 -2.08
N ARG A 221 -9.08 -11.52 -1.96
CA ARG A 221 -9.98 -11.23 -3.10
C ARG A 221 -9.44 -10.11 -4.00
N LEU A 222 -8.91 -9.03 -3.41
CA LEU A 222 -8.44 -7.86 -4.16
C LEU A 222 -7.08 -8.05 -4.83
N ARG A 223 -6.19 -8.86 -4.25
CA ARG A 223 -4.80 -9.04 -4.73
C ARG A 223 -4.67 -9.29 -6.24
N PRO A 224 -5.39 -10.24 -6.87
CA PRO A 224 -5.28 -10.47 -8.31
C PRO A 224 -5.72 -9.25 -9.13
N LEU A 225 -6.84 -8.62 -8.78
CA LEU A 225 -7.38 -7.45 -9.48
C LEU A 225 -6.44 -6.24 -9.35
N VAL A 226 -5.93 -5.98 -8.14
CA VAL A 226 -4.99 -4.89 -7.86
C VAL A 226 -3.68 -5.10 -8.61
N SER A 227 -3.13 -6.32 -8.60
CA SER A 227 -1.89 -6.64 -9.32
C SER A 227 -2.04 -6.36 -10.81
N GLU A 228 -3.13 -6.83 -11.42
CA GLU A 228 -3.40 -6.63 -12.85
C GLU A 228 -3.66 -5.17 -13.20
N ALA A 229 -4.42 -4.44 -12.39
CA ALA A 229 -4.66 -3.01 -12.59
C ALA A 229 -3.35 -2.20 -12.55
N PHE A 230 -2.47 -2.46 -11.57
CA PHE A 230 -1.14 -1.84 -11.50
C PHE A 230 -0.24 -2.24 -12.68
N SER A 231 -0.37 -3.49 -13.14
CA SER A 231 0.32 -3.98 -14.33
C SER A 231 -0.07 -3.11 -15.52
N ARG A 232 -1.37 -2.91 -15.77
CA ARG A 232 -1.91 -2.22 -16.95
C ARG A 232 -1.71 -0.71 -16.91
N ASN A 233 -2.03 -0.06 -15.79
CA ASN A 233 -1.78 1.37 -15.63
C ASN A 233 -1.39 1.73 -14.20
N HIS A 234 -0.08 1.88 -13.97
CA HIS A 234 0.45 2.19 -12.66
C HIS A 234 -0.01 3.55 -12.12
N ALA A 235 0.06 4.61 -12.94
CA ALA A 235 -0.21 5.97 -12.49
C ALA A 235 -1.68 6.16 -12.09
N TYR A 236 -2.61 5.65 -12.90
CA TYR A 236 -4.04 5.72 -12.63
C TYR A 236 -4.44 4.85 -11.45
N THR A 237 -3.98 3.59 -11.40
CA THR A 237 -4.26 2.69 -10.27
C THR A 237 -3.72 3.27 -8.96
N GLN A 238 -2.55 3.89 -9.00
CA GLN A 238 -1.99 4.58 -7.84
C GLN A 238 -2.83 5.79 -7.43
N GLN A 239 -3.42 6.53 -8.37
CA GLN A 239 -4.29 7.66 -8.07
C GLN A 239 -5.57 7.23 -7.35
N ILE A 240 -6.26 6.21 -7.86
CA ILE A 240 -7.54 5.74 -7.28
C ILE A 240 -7.36 5.13 -5.89
N VAL A 241 -6.28 4.37 -5.66
CA VAL A 241 -6.00 3.74 -4.35
C VAL A 241 -5.46 4.75 -3.33
N ARG A 242 -4.88 5.87 -3.79
CA ARG A 242 -4.39 6.94 -2.91
C ARG A 242 -5.41 8.00 -2.56
N ASP A 243 -6.61 7.94 -3.12
CA ASP A 243 -7.67 8.89 -2.79
C ASP A 243 -7.93 8.87 -1.27
N SER A 244 -8.13 10.05 -0.69
CA SER A 244 -8.22 10.22 0.76
C SER A 244 -9.50 9.64 1.36
N ASN A 245 -10.50 9.37 0.52
CA ASN A 245 -11.87 9.15 0.94
C ASN A 245 -12.26 7.67 1.09
N ILE A 246 -11.36 6.73 0.78
CA ILE A 246 -11.59 5.29 0.98
C ILE A 246 -11.38 4.89 2.45
N THR A 247 -12.06 3.82 2.87
CA THR A 247 -11.90 3.28 4.22
C THR A 247 -10.48 2.77 4.46
N THR A 248 -10.05 2.83 5.72
CA THR A 248 -8.73 2.33 6.13
C THR A 248 -8.53 0.86 5.77
N THR A 249 -9.58 0.06 5.88
CA THR A 249 -9.56 -1.37 5.57
C THR A 249 -9.34 -1.63 4.08
N LEU A 250 -10.07 -0.92 3.19
CA LEU A 250 -9.84 -1.02 1.75
C LEU A 250 -8.44 -0.51 1.38
N ALA A 251 -8.02 0.62 1.97
CA ALA A 251 -6.71 1.18 1.72
C ALA A 251 -5.59 0.18 2.08
N ARG A 252 -5.73 -0.56 3.19
CA ARG A 252 -4.79 -1.62 3.60
C ARG A 252 -4.85 -2.82 2.66
N ALA A 253 -6.04 -3.27 2.28
CA ALA A 253 -6.21 -4.43 1.41
C ALA A 253 -5.70 -4.18 -0.03
N THR A 254 -5.78 -2.94 -0.52
CA THR A 254 -5.28 -2.53 -1.84
C THR A 254 -3.81 -2.10 -1.84
N ALA A 255 -3.18 -2.02 -0.67
CA ALA A 255 -1.78 -1.63 -0.55
C ALA A 255 -0.88 -2.65 -1.26
N ARG A 256 -0.25 -2.24 -2.37
CA ARG A 256 0.71 -3.06 -3.13
C ARG A 256 1.92 -3.49 -2.29
N ARG A 257 2.17 -2.75 -1.21
CA ARG A 257 3.08 -3.09 -0.13
C ARG A 257 2.25 -3.08 1.14
N VAL A 258 1.90 -4.24 1.67
CA VAL A 258 1.46 -4.34 3.08
C VAL A 258 2.69 -4.20 4.00
N HIS A 259 3.86 -4.54 3.45
CA HIS A 259 5.12 -4.70 4.14
C HIS A 259 6.14 -3.61 3.74
N GLY A 260 6.77 -3.00 4.74
CA GLY A 260 7.66 -1.84 4.61
C GLY A 260 6.99 -0.47 4.33
N GLY A 261 7.49 0.56 4.99
CA GLY A 261 7.28 2.01 4.78
C GLY A 261 5.92 2.46 4.23
N GLN A 262 4.88 2.55 5.06
CA GLN A 262 3.60 3.18 4.64
C GLN A 262 3.60 4.69 4.88
N THR A 263 3.43 5.47 3.81
CA THR A 263 3.34 6.94 3.89
C THR A 263 2.05 7.41 4.57
N ARG A 264 0.94 6.65 4.43
CA ARG A 264 -0.34 6.98 5.09
C ARG A 264 -0.37 6.33 6.47
N THR A 265 -0.53 7.13 7.51
CA THR A 265 -0.63 6.67 8.91
C THR A 265 -1.74 5.63 9.10
N ALA A 266 -2.87 5.78 8.40
CA ALA A 266 -3.99 4.82 8.44
C ALA A 266 -3.60 3.41 7.93
N LEU A 267 -2.66 3.31 7.00
CA LEU A 267 -2.16 2.04 6.45
C LEU A 267 -1.16 1.35 7.38
N ARG A 268 -0.65 2.06 8.39
CA ARG A 268 0.28 1.49 9.36
C ARG A 268 -0.53 0.57 10.28
N ILE A 269 -0.14 -0.69 10.34
CA ILE A 269 -0.53 -1.57 11.43
C ILE A 269 0.03 -0.91 12.69
N ARG A 270 -0.83 -0.66 13.70
CA ARG A 270 -0.37 -0.01 14.94
C ARG A 270 0.83 -0.81 15.48
N PRO A 271 1.92 -0.15 15.89
CA PRO A 271 3.06 -0.85 16.42
C PRO A 271 2.60 -1.70 17.61
N GLN A 272 3.06 -2.95 17.68
CA GLN A 272 3.18 -3.62 18.97
C GLN A 272 3.94 -2.68 19.90
N ASN A 273 3.62 -2.64 21.20
CA ASN A 273 4.36 -1.83 22.17
C ASN A 273 5.79 -2.37 22.28
N TYR A 274 6.66 -1.96 21.37
CA TYR A 274 8.06 -2.30 21.41
C TYR A 274 8.75 -1.39 22.42
N HIS A 275 9.54 -1.99 23.31
CA HIS A 275 10.24 -1.30 24.39
C HIS A 275 11.68 -0.93 24.00
N PHE A 276 11.91 -0.51 22.74
CA PHE A 276 13.23 -0.06 22.29
C PHE A 276 13.16 1.25 21.52
N HIS A 277 14.25 2.00 21.53
CA HIS A 277 14.41 3.28 20.87
C HIS A 277 15.27 3.19 19.61
N THR A 278 15.20 4.20 18.74
CA THR A 278 15.99 4.24 17.51
C THR A 278 17.49 4.24 17.73
N ASP A 279 17.95 4.77 18.87
CA ASP A 279 19.37 4.83 19.23
C ASP A 279 19.95 3.44 19.55
N GLU A 280 19.08 2.50 19.95
CA GLU A 280 19.42 1.11 20.31
C GLU A 280 19.46 0.19 19.08
N ILE A 281 19.10 0.72 17.90
CA ILE A 281 19.07 -0.04 16.65
C ILE A 281 20.44 0.08 15.96
N PRO A 282 21.12 -1.04 15.68
CA PRO A 282 22.35 -1.02 14.91
C PRO A 282 22.07 -0.54 13.48
N PRO A 283 22.80 0.46 12.94
CA PRO A 283 22.60 0.98 11.59
C PRO A 283 22.70 -0.06 10.47
N PHE A 284 23.45 -1.12 10.74
CA PHE A 284 23.64 -2.25 9.87
C PHE A 284 23.62 -3.51 10.75
N LEU A 285 22.59 -4.35 10.56
CA LEU A 285 22.33 -5.51 11.43
C LEU A 285 23.61 -6.31 11.71
N PRO A 286 23.99 -6.57 12.98
CA PRO A 286 25.21 -7.27 13.33
C PRO A 286 25.29 -8.64 12.66
N ARG A 287 26.51 -9.08 12.32
CA ARG A 287 26.71 -10.33 11.57
C ARG A 287 26.14 -11.54 12.31
N LEU A 288 26.40 -11.63 13.60
CA LEU A 288 25.89 -12.71 14.46
C LEU A 288 24.35 -12.72 14.53
N TRP A 289 23.71 -11.55 14.52
CA TRP A 289 22.25 -11.47 14.47
C TRP A 289 21.76 -11.95 13.11
N PHE A 290 22.38 -11.50 12.02
CA PHE A 290 22.01 -11.94 10.69
C PHE A 290 22.15 -13.46 10.53
N GLU A 291 23.26 -14.05 10.97
CA GLU A 291 23.49 -15.48 10.95
C GLU A 291 22.48 -16.25 11.82
N LYS A 292 22.14 -15.74 13.01
CA LYS A 292 21.11 -16.34 13.90
C LYS A 292 19.71 -16.31 13.26
N TYR A 293 19.26 -15.14 12.83
CA TYR A 293 17.86 -14.90 12.47
C TYR A 293 17.54 -15.19 11.00
N PHE A 294 18.49 -14.97 10.09
CA PHE A 294 18.26 -15.13 8.65
C PHE A 294 18.74 -16.46 8.08
N ALA A 295 19.34 -17.37 8.88
CA ALA A 295 19.89 -18.64 8.39
C ALA A 295 18.92 -19.49 7.55
N SER A 296 17.66 -19.60 7.97
CA SER A 296 16.63 -20.34 7.23
C SER A 296 16.04 -19.52 6.07
N PHE A 297 16.02 -18.19 6.21
CA PHE A 297 15.48 -17.27 5.21
C PHE A 297 16.35 -17.20 3.96
N ILE A 298 17.67 -17.11 4.11
CA ILE A 298 18.59 -16.97 2.97
C ILE A 298 18.54 -18.16 2.01
N LYS A 299 18.13 -19.34 2.48
CA LYS A 299 17.95 -20.55 1.64
C LYS A 299 16.78 -20.43 0.67
N GLN A 300 15.82 -19.55 0.96
CA GLN A 300 14.63 -19.31 0.14
C GLN A 300 14.82 -18.13 -0.82
N VAL A 301 15.86 -17.32 -0.62
CA VAL A 301 16.11 -16.12 -1.41
C VAL A 301 16.75 -16.51 -2.75
N PRO A 302 16.14 -16.14 -3.90
CA PRO A 302 16.74 -16.39 -5.20
C PRO A 302 18.02 -15.57 -5.38
N GLU A 303 19.06 -16.20 -5.96
CA GLU A 303 20.34 -15.55 -6.30
C GLU A 303 21.02 -14.83 -5.12
N TYR A 304 21.19 -15.55 -3.99
CA TYR A 304 21.87 -15.01 -2.81
C TYR A 304 23.29 -14.53 -3.14
N SER A 305 23.60 -13.29 -2.77
CA SER A 305 24.92 -12.66 -2.98
C SER A 305 25.25 -11.72 -1.83
N SER A 306 26.51 -11.29 -1.74
CA SER A 306 26.94 -10.29 -0.74
C SER A 306 26.18 -8.96 -0.86
N THR A 307 25.72 -8.60 -2.06
CA THR A 307 24.88 -7.41 -2.28
C THR A 307 23.48 -7.63 -1.70
N VAL A 308 22.92 -8.83 -1.85
CA VAL A 308 21.62 -9.19 -1.26
C VAL A 308 21.71 -9.18 0.26
N GLU A 309 22.73 -9.83 0.84
CA GLU A 309 22.99 -9.82 2.28
C GLU A 309 23.06 -8.39 2.83
N ARG A 310 23.85 -7.53 2.18
CA ARG A 310 23.99 -6.12 2.57
C ARG A 310 22.64 -5.40 2.58
N ASN A 311 21.79 -5.64 1.59
CA ASN A 311 20.47 -5.00 1.57
C ASN A 311 19.52 -5.61 2.62
N LEU A 312 19.57 -6.91 2.88
CA LEU A 312 18.77 -7.55 3.95
C LEU A 312 19.16 -7.02 5.32
N ARG A 313 20.46 -6.95 5.63
CA ARG A 313 20.97 -6.43 6.90
C ARG A 313 20.60 -4.96 7.11
N ARG A 314 20.77 -4.10 6.09
CA ARG A 314 20.33 -2.70 6.19
C ARG A 314 18.81 -2.60 6.27
N GLY A 315 18.09 -3.41 5.50
CA GLY A 315 16.63 -3.43 5.50
C GLY A 315 16.05 -3.82 6.85
N ALA A 316 16.65 -4.80 7.54
CA ALA A 316 16.24 -5.21 8.87
C ALA A 316 16.36 -4.05 9.88
N SER A 317 17.50 -3.36 9.91
CA SER A 317 17.70 -2.16 10.74
C SER A 317 16.70 -1.04 10.42
N LEU A 318 16.46 -0.76 9.13
CA LEU A 318 15.49 0.25 8.70
C LEU A 318 14.05 -0.14 9.08
N ARG A 319 13.72 -1.43 9.03
CA ARG A 319 12.42 -1.94 9.45
C ARG A 319 12.24 -1.84 10.96
N LEU A 320 13.26 -2.16 11.77
CA LEU A 320 13.23 -1.91 13.22
C LEU A 320 12.99 -0.43 13.52
N ALA A 321 13.67 0.47 12.81
CA ALA A 321 13.49 1.91 13.00
C ALA A 321 12.10 2.39 12.58
N GLU A 322 11.54 1.82 11.51
CA GLU A 322 10.13 2.04 11.16
C GLU A 322 9.18 1.53 12.26
N LEU A 323 9.44 0.37 12.86
CA LEU A 323 8.61 -0.15 13.95
C LEU A 323 8.63 0.77 15.18
N ALA A 324 9.80 1.32 15.52
CA ALA A 324 9.96 2.25 16.65
C ALA A 324 9.34 3.63 16.41
N THR A 325 9.38 4.14 15.18
CA THR A 325 9.00 5.54 14.86
C THR A 325 7.66 5.66 14.14
N GLY A 326 7.21 4.58 13.51
CA GLY A 326 6.09 4.56 12.58
C GLY A 326 6.36 5.26 11.24
N VAL A 327 7.51 5.90 10.99
CA VAL A 327 7.74 6.62 9.73
C VAL A 327 8.39 5.75 8.65
N THR A 328 8.43 6.23 7.40
CA THR A 328 8.93 5.41 6.29
C THR A 328 10.44 5.15 6.38
N TRP A 329 10.95 4.10 5.72
CA TRP A 329 12.39 3.80 5.69
C TRP A 329 13.26 4.95 5.19
N GLY A 330 12.71 5.79 4.30
CA GLY A 330 13.40 6.96 3.81
C GLY A 330 13.49 8.09 4.84
N GLU A 331 12.56 8.14 5.79
CA GLU A 331 12.48 9.18 6.83
C GLU A 331 13.16 8.76 8.13
N CYS A 332 13.13 7.48 8.51
CA CYS A 332 13.83 6.99 9.70
C CYS A 332 15.32 6.70 9.44
N ALA A 333 15.75 6.56 8.18
CA ALA A 333 17.15 6.28 7.83
C ALA A 333 18.19 7.22 8.50
N PRO A 334 17.99 8.56 8.56
CA PRO A 334 18.95 9.46 9.20
C PRO A 334 19.17 9.20 10.68
N ALA A 335 18.15 8.72 11.40
CA ALA A 335 18.29 8.36 12.82
C ALA A 335 19.34 7.26 13.00
N LEU A 336 19.50 6.39 12.00
CA LEU A 336 20.53 5.35 11.95
C LEU A 336 21.85 5.81 11.31
N GLY A 337 22.00 7.07 10.90
CA GLY A 337 23.17 7.53 10.13
C GLY A 337 23.17 7.10 8.65
N VAL A 338 22.04 6.59 8.14
CA VAL A 338 21.84 6.23 6.73
C VAL A 338 21.18 7.41 6.00
N SER A 339 21.60 7.71 4.76
CA SER A 339 20.93 8.78 4.00
C SER A 339 19.49 8.41 3.60
N ASN A 340 18.59 9.39 3.51
CA ASN A 340 17.20 9.21 3.04
C ASN A 340 17.14 8.43 1.71
N GLY A 341 18.01 8.79 0.77
CA GLY A 341 18.10 8.14 -0.55
C GLY A 341 18.54 6.68 -0.45
N SER A 342 19.46 6.36 0.45
CA SER A 342 19.88 4.98 0.71
C SER A 342 18.75 4.14 1.31
N GLY A 343 17.97 4.70 2.26
CA GLY A 343 16.81 4.02 2.83
C GLY A 343 15.75 3.68 1.77
N ARG A 344 15.38 4.67 0.95
CA ARG A 344 14.44 4.46 -0.19
C ARG A 344 14.97 3.44 -1.20
N ARG A 345 16.26 3.51 -1.54
CA ARG A 345 16.89 2.58 -2.48
C ARG A 345 16.89 1.15 -1.95
N THR A 346 17.19 0.94 -0.67
CA THR A 346 17.18 -0.41 -0.07
C THR A 346 15.78 -1.01 -0.08
N LEU A 347 14.74 -0.23 0.23
CA LEU A 347 13.36 -0.69 0.09
C LEU A 347 13.01 -1.06 -1.36
N GLN A 348 13.51 -0.31 -2.35
CA GLN A 348 13.31 -0.64 -3.77
C GLN A 348 14.02 -1.94 -4.18
N VAL A 349 15.27 -2.13 -3.74
CA VAL A 349 16.06 -3.34 -4.04
C VAL A 349 15.42 -4.57 -3.41
N LEU A 350 15.08 -4.51 -2.12
CA LEU A 350 14.39 -5.61 -1.44
C LEU A 350 13.00 -5.85 -2.02
N GLY A 351 12.28 -4.81 -2.44
CA GLY A 351 11.00 -4.98 -3.13
C GLY A 351 11.12 -5.78 -4.43
N ARG A 352 12.15 -5.54 -5.23
CA ARG A 352 12.39 -6.33 -6.47
C ARG A 352 12.73 -7.79 -6.17
N LEU A 353 13.43 -8.04 -5.07
CA LEU A 353 13.85 -9.37 -4.64
C LEU A 353 12.72 -10.17 -3.99
N LEU A 354 12.02 -9.57 -3.03
CA LEU A 354 11.08 -10.25 -2.13
C LEU A 354 9.65 -10.29 -2.68
N ASN A 355 9.23 -9.32 -3.51
CA ASN A 355 7.86 -9.31 -4.05
C ASN A 355 7.55 -10.53 -4.93
N PRO A 356 8.39 -10.88 -5.93
CA PRO A 356 8.07 -12.00 -6.81
C PRO A 356 8.09 -13.34 -6.08
N ALA A 357 8.95 -13.47 -5.07
CA ALA A 357 9.11 -14.68 -4.27
C ALA A 357 8.11 -14.76 -3.09
N GLY A 358 7.32 -13.72 -2.83
CA GLY A 358 6.37 -13.69 -1.71
C GLY A 358 7.01 -13.73 -0.31
N LEU A 359 8.27 -13.30 -0.18
CA LEU A 359 9.09 -13.49 1.03
C LEU A 359 8.96 -12.36 2.09
N TRP A 360 8.15 -11.34 1.83
CA TRP A 360 7.97 -10.23 2.77
C TRP A 360 7.42 -10.63 4.15
N PRO A 361 6.38 -11.48 4.26
CA PRO A 361 5.87 -11.89 5.57
C PRO A 361 6.95 -12.54 6.44
N SER A 362 7.74 -13.47 5.87
CA SER A 362 8.85 -14.11 6.59
C SER A 362 9.95 -13.12 6.95
N PHE A 363 10.27 -12.16 6.08
CA PHE A 363 11.22 -11.11 6.41
C PHE A 363 10.74 -10.26 7.60
N GLU A 364 9.45 -9.89 7.64
CA GLU A 364 8.90 -9.09 8.72
C GLU A 364 8.77 -9.86 10.02
N GLU A 365 8.40 -11.15 9.98
CA GLU A 365 8.39 -12.03 11.14
C GLU A 365 9.78 -12.11 11.79
N ILE A 366 10.82 -12.32 10.98
CA ILE A 366 12.21 -12.33 11.47
C ILE A 366 12.59 -10.99 12.12
N VAL A 367 12.18 -9.86 11.52
CA VAL A 367 12.46 -8.55 12.11
C VAL A 367 11.66 -8.33 13.40
N ASN A 368 10.44 -8.85 13.49
CA ASN A 368 9.64 -8.81 14.72
C ASN A 368 10.26 -9.65 15.84
N ASP A 369 10.86 -10.79 15.52
CA ASP A 369 11.62 -11.59 16.49
C ASP A 369 12.83 -10.81 17.02
N ILE A 370 13.57 -10.15 16.13
CA ILE A 370 14.68 -9.27 16.53
C ILE A 370 14.17 -8.12 17.41
N ALA A 371 13.04 -7.51 17.05
CA ALA A 371 12.40 -6.44 17.81
C ALA A 371 12.00 -6.90 19.23
N GLY A 372 11.48 -8.12 19.35
CA GLY A 372 11.14 -8.74 20.63
C GLY A 372 12.35 -9.08 21.49
N ASP A 373 13.45 -9.54 20.90
CA ASP A 373 14.72 -9.77 21.62
C ASP A 373 15.37 -8.44 22.04
N LEU A 374 15.32 -7.41 21.19
CA LEU A 374 15.85 -6.08 21.46
C LEU A 374 15.12 -5.43 22.65
N GLY A 375 13.78 -5.48 22.68
CA GLY A 375 12.97 -4.94 23.78
C GLY A 375 13.10 -5.71 25.11
N ARG A 376 13.80 -6.84 25.13
CA ARG A 376 14.07 -7.64 26.34
C ARG A 376 15.49 -7.43 26.89
N LEU A 377 16.35 -6.68 26.20
CA LEU A 377 17.71 -6.41 26.69
C LEU A 377 17.67 -5.53 27.94
N GLN A 378 18.32 -5.98 29.01
CA GLN A 378 18.46 -5.20 30.25
C GLN A 378 19.40 -4.01 30.08
N HIS A 379 20.41 -4.15 29.22
CA HIS A 379 21.42 -3.14 28.94
C HIS A 379 21.59 -2.98 27.42
N PRO A 380 20.67 -2.26 26.76
CA PRO A 380 20.75 -2.04 25.32
C PRO A 380 21.97 -1.17 24.98
N VAL A 381 22.59 -1.48 23.84
CA VAL A 381 23.72 -0.71 23.31
C VAL A 381 23.19 0.55 22.64
N ASP A 382 23.68 1.72 23.02
CA ASP A 382 23.39 2.97 22.32
C ASP A 382 24.34 3.14 21.11
N TYR A 383 23.89 2.69 19.94
CA TYR A 383 24.66 2.80 18.70
C TYR A 383 24.78 4.25 18.22
N SER A 384 23.84 5.12 18.59
CA SER A 384 23.89 6.57 18.28
C SER A 384 25.05 7.23 19.02
N LYS A 385 25.18 6.94 20.31
CA LYS A 385 26.32 7.32 21.15
C LYS A 385 27.63 6.79 20.59
N ARG A 386 27.73 5.50 20.28
CA ARG A 386 28.94 4.94 19.66
C ARG A 386 29.35 5.68 18.38
N ARG A 387 28.40 6.01 17.50
CA ARG A 387 28.67 6.79 16.28
C ARG A 387 29.18 8.20 16.58
N LYS A 388 28.61 8.88 17.58
CA LYS A 388 29.03 10.22 18.02
C LYS A 388 30.45 10.17 18.58
N SER A 389 30.75 9.24 19.49
CA SER A 389 32.09 9.07 20.08
C SER A 389 33.16 8.73 19.02
N MET A 390 32.77 7.95 18.01
CA MET A 390 33.68 7.52 16.92
C MET A 390 33.74 8.49 15.74
N ALA A 391 33.10 9.67 15.79
CA ALA A 391 33.00 10.58 14.65
C ALA A 391 34.38 11.05 14.15
N ASP A 392 35.22 11.49 15.10
CA ASP A 392 36.56 12.01 14.85
C ASP A 392 37.65 10.98 15.13
N TRP A 393 37.28 9.80 15.64
CA TRP A 393 38.25 8.74 15.93
C TRP A 393 38.97 8.29 14.66
N ARG A 394 40.28 8.15 14.78
CA ARG A 394 41.16 7.56 13.78
C ARG A 394 42.05 6.56 14.51
N MET A 395 42.33 5.43 13.88
CA MET A 395 43.27 4.46 14.42
C MET A 395 44.61 5.15 14.73
N PRO A 396 45.23 4.98 15.91
CA PRO A 396 46.56 5.50 16.15
C PRO A 396 47.61 4.86 15.24
N GLU A 397 48.61 5.63 14.80
CA GLU A 397 49.68 5.10 13.92
C GLU A 397 50.50 4.03 14.62
N ALA A 398 50.83 4.25 15.90
CA ALA A 398 51.59 3.31 16.72
C ALA A 398 50.85 1.95 16.81
N ASP A 399 49.55 1.98 17.09
CA ASP A 399 48.71 0.78 17.18
C ASP A 399 48.66 0.03 15.85
N TRP A 400 48.47 0.75 14.74
CA TRP A 400 48.46 0.15 13.41
C TRP A 400 49.78 -0.55 13.09
N ILE A 401 50.91 0.08 13.38
CA ILE A 401 52.24 -0.49 13.17
C ILE A 401 52.43 -1.74 14.04
N ALA A 402 52.04 -1.68 15.32
CA ALA A 402 52.13 -2.82 16.24
C ALA A 402 51.30 -4.03 15.76
N LEU A 403 50.04 -3.82 15.37
CA LEU A 403 49.17 -4.88 14.84
C LEU A 403 49.71 -5.48 13.53
N ARG A 404 50.30 -4.66 12.66
CA ARG A 404 50.95 -5.15 11.43
C ARG A 404 52.19 -5.98 11.72
N ASN A 405 53.03 -5.52 12.65
CA ASN A 405 54.28 -6.19 13.01
C ASN A 405 54.06 -7.58 13.62
N ALA A 406 52.92 -7.80 14.26
CA ALA A 406 52.51 -9.13 14.72
C ALA A 406 52.25 -10.14 13.59
N ILE A 407 52.17 -9.70 12.32
CA ILE A 407 51.88 -10.55 11.15
C ILE A 407 53.02 -10.42 10.11
N PRO A 408 54.01 -11.35 10.12
CA PRO A 408 55.22 -11.26 9.30
C PRO A 408 54.98 -11.07 7.80
N ASP A 409 53.98 -11.75 7.22
CA ASP A 409 53.67 -11.69 5.79
C ASP A 409 53.04 -10.36 5.34
N LEU A 410 52.46 -9.60 6.27
CA LEU A 410 51.78 -8.34 5.96
C LEU A 410 52.74 -7.15 5.95
N ASN A 411 53.87 -7.26 6.66
CA ASN A 411 54.94 -6.26 6.67
C ASN A 411 55.61 -6.11 5.30
N ARG A 412 55.68 -7.19 4.51
CA ARG A 412 56.24 -7.17 3.15
C ARG A 412 55.33 -6.48 2.12
N ARG A 413 54.05 -6.23 2.44
CA ARG A 413 53.06 -5.69 1.51
C ARG A 413 52.88 -4.17 1.69
N LYS A 414 53.16 -3.40 0.63
CA LYS A 414 53.00 -1.93 0.60
C LYS A 414 51.53 -1.43 0.54
N LYS A 415 50.56 -2.30 0.26
CA LYS A 415 49.14 -1.93 0.03
C LYS A 415 48.27 -1.81 1.30
N ALA A 416 48.80 -2.09 2.49
CA ALA A 416 48.02 -2.01 3.73
C ALA A 416 48.12 -0.61 4.35
N HIS A 417 47.02 0.15 4.30
CA HIS A 417 46.95 1.52 4.81
C HIS A 417 46.20 1.58 6.15
N ARG A 418 46.69 2.41 7.07
CA ARG A 418 46.05 2.71 8.37
C ARG A 418 44.57 3.09 8.22
N ASN A 419 44.23 3.81 7.17
CA ASN A 419 42.86 4.19 6.84
C ASN A 419 41.92 2.99 6.62
N ALA A 420 42.43 1.85 6.15
CA ALA A 420 41.64 0.63 6.08
C ALA A 420 41.32 0.10 7.48
N GLY A 421 42.29 0.13 8.38
CA GLY A 421 42.10 -0.18 9.79
C GLY A 421 41.04 0.72 10.43
N THR A 422 41.15 2.04 10.23
CA THR A 422 40.16 3.02 10.71
C THR A 422 38.74 2.66 10.24
N VAL A 423 38.55 2.39 8.95
CA VAL A 423 37.22 2.05 8.41
C VAL A 423 36.69 0.75 8.99
N ILE A 424 37.54 -0.29 9.11
CA ILE A 424 37.16 -1.59 9.68
C ILE A 424 36.74 -1.41 11.13
N VAL A 425 37.61 -0.88 11.99
CA VAL A 425 37.33 -0.70 13.43
C VAL A 425 36.11 0.20 13.63
N TRP A 426 36.01 1.31 12.92
CA TRP A 426 34.85 2.19 12.99
C TRP A 426 33.56 1.43 12.66
N SER A 427 33.55 0.61 11.60
CA SER A 427 32.37 -0.16 11.22
C SER A 427 31.99 -1.24 12.24
N GLU A 428 32.97 -1.90 12.85
CA GLU A 428 32.73 -2.94 13.86
C GLU A 428 32.27 -2.34 15.20
N VAL A 429 32.81 -1.20 15.64
CA VAL A 429 32.36 -0.50 16.86
C VAL A 429 30.93 -0.02 16.72
N THR A 430 30.65 0.67 15.62
CA THR A 430 29.35 1.34 15.41
C THR A 430 28.27 0.44 14.82
N GLN A 431 28.64 -0.77 14.38
CA GLN A 431 27.78 -1.67 13.60
C GLN A 431 27.11 -0.92 12.44
N ALA A 432 27.87 -0.05 11.78
CA ALA A 432 27.44 0.71 10.63
C ALA A 432 28.19 0.27 9.38
N GLU A 433 27.63 0.55 8.21
CA GLU A 433 28.32 0.21 6.98
C GLU A 433 29.59 1.03 6.80
N ARG A 434 30.61 0.39 6.25
CA ARG A 434 31.91 1.01 5.95
C ARG A 434 31.80 2.29 5.12
N SER A 435 30.83 2.36 4.21
CA SER A 435 30.56 3.57 3.39
C SER A 435 30.01 4.75 4.19
N GLN A 436 29.66 4.55 5.47
CA GLN A 436 29.19 5.59 6.38
C GLN A 436 30.32 6.17 7.24
N CYS A 437 31.50 5.54 7.27
CA CYS A 437 32.65 6.03 8.01
C CYS A 437 32.96 7.51 7.66
N PRO A 438 33.04 8.42 8.65
CA PRO A 438 33.29 9.85 8.42
C PRO A 438 34.59 10.17 7.70
N LEU A 439 35.56 9.25 7.74
CA LEU A 439 36.83 9.37 7.01
C LEU A 439 36.63 9.64 5.51
N LYS A 440 35.51 9.21 4.93
CA LYS A 440 35.16 9.51 3.54
C LYS A 440 35.06 11.00 3.24
N ILE A 441 34.70 11.82 4.24
CA ILE A 441 34.54 13.26 4.08
C ILE A 441 35.93 13.89 3.95
N SER A 442 36.87 13.50 4.82
CA SER A 442 38.24 14.02 4.80
C SER A 442 39.07 13.54 3.60
N LEU A 443 38.79 12.35 3.06
CA LEU A 443 39.56 11.79 1.94
C LEU A 443 38.83 11.95 0.59
N ARG A 444 37.70 12.65 0.53
CA ARG A 444 36.93 12.76 -0.71
C ARG A 444 37.75 13.43 -1.80
N GLY A 445 37.84 12.80 -2.97
CA GLY A 445 38.59 13.32 -4.12
C GLY A 445 40.09 13.01 -4.11
N THR A 446 40.58 12.23 -3.14
CA THR A 446 41.96 11.72 -3.16
C THR A 446 42.02 10.35 -3.83
N THR A 447 43.16 10.04 -4.45
CA THR A 447 43.47 8.70 -5.02
C THR A 447 43.43 7.60 -3.96
N GLU A 448 43.72 7.95 -2.70
CA GLU A 448 43.63 7.03 -1.57
C GLU A 448 42.18 6.58 -1.31
N TRP A 449 41.22 7.52 -1.34
CA TRP A 449 39.80 7.16 -1.19
C TRP A 449 39.29 6.28 -2.32
N GLU A 450 39.77 6.46 -3.55
CA GLU A 450 39.35 5.63 -4.69
C GLU A 450 39.81 4.17 -4.53
N ALA A 451 40.99 3.94 -3.96
CA ALA A 451 41.52 2.60 -3.70
C ALA A 451 40.98 1.94 -2.41
N LEU A 452 40.58 2.75 -1.42
CA LEU A 452 40.24 2.29 -0.08
C LEU A 452 39.05 1.32 -0.01
N PRO A 453 37.90 1.54 -0.68
CA PRO A 453 36.77 0.60 -0.66
C PRO A 453 37.14 -0.80 -1.14
N ALA A 454 37.92 -0.91 -2.23
CA ALA A 454 38.37 -2.19 -2.77
C ALA A 454 39.32 -2.90 -1.80
N LEU A 455 40.25 -2.15 -1.19
CA LEU A 455 41.15 -2.67 -0.17
C LEU A 455 40.38 -3.19 1.05
N VAL A 456 39.44 -2.41 1.60
CA VAL A 456 38.63 -2.82 2.75
C VAL A 456 37.75 -4.02 2.40
N ALA A 457 37.14 -4.06 1.21
CA ALA A 457 36.37 -5.21 0.75
C ALA A 457 37.22 -6.50 0.73
N SER A 458 38.50 -6.39 0.35
CA SER A 458 39.43 -7.53 0.27
C SER A 458 39.79 -8.18 1.62
N TYR A 459 39.47 -7.54 2.75
CA TYR A 459 39.61 -8.15 4.08
C TYR A 459 38.43 -9.09 4.43
N TYR A 460 37.30 -8.96 3.73
CA TYR A 460 36.07 -9.69 4.02
C TYR A 460 35.66 -10.69 2.95
N THR A 461 36.48 -10.84 1.89
CA THR A 461 36.40 -12.02 1.03
C THR A 461 36.67 -13.27 1.87
N HIS A 462 36.11 -14.41 1.49
CA HIS A 462 36.44 -15.68 2.15
C HIS A 462 37.96 -15.94 2.02
N LEU A 463 38.65 -15.96 3.15
CA LEU A 463 40.08 -16.13 3.25
C LEU A 463 40.35 -17.23 4.29
N PRO A 464 41.33 -18.12 4.05
CA PRO A 464 41.72 -19.11 5.05
C PRO A 464 42.29 -18.42 6.30
N GLN A 465 42.18 -19.07 7.46
CA GLN A 465 42.65 -18.51 8.74
C GLN A 465 44.15 -18.19 8.75
N SER A 466 44.94 -18.95 7.98
CA SER A 466 46.37 -18.70 7.77
C SER A 466 46.66 -17.42 6.98
N ASN A 467 45.67 -16.82 6.31
CA ASN A 467 45.88 -15.63 5.50
C ASN A 467 46.17 -14.41 6.37
N ALA A 468 47.23 -13.69 6.05
CA ALA A 468 47.64 -12.49 6.77
C ALA A 468 46.54 -11.41 6.88
N ARG A 469 45.68 -11.24 5.86
CA ARG A 469 44.55 -10.30 5.92
C ARG A 469 43.44 -10.79 6.84
N TYR A 470 43.18 -12.11 6.88
CA TYR A 470 42.22 -12.69 7.82
C TYR A 470 42.69 -12.44 9.25
N ARG A 471 43.95 -12.78 9.57
CA ARG A 471 44.55 -12.56 10.90
C ARG A 471 44.51 -11.09 11.31
N LEU A 472 44.85 -10.18 10.40
CA LEU A 472 44.76 -8.75 10.68
C LEU A 472 43.31 -8.33 10.95
N ARG A 473 42.34 -8.83 10.17
CA ARG A 473 40.93 -8.54 10.43
C ARG A 473 40.49 -9.02 11.81
N THR A 474 40.87 -10.23 12.22
CA THR A 474 40.56 -10.77 13.56
C THR A 474 41.14 -9.88 14.67
N LEU A 475 42.40 -9.45 14.53
CA LEU A 475 43.00 -8.50 15.49
C LEU A 475 42.23 -7.17 15.54
N LEU A 476 41.80 -6.66 14.40
CA LEU A 476 41.00 -5.43 14.33
C LEU A 476 39.60 -5.60 14.92
N GLU A 477 38.99 -6.79 14.80
CA GLU A 477 37.70 -7.13 15.43
C GLU A 477 37.84 -7.12 16.97
N VAL A 478 38.92 -7.68 17.52
CA VAL A 478 39.23 -7.64 18.97
C VAL A 478 39.50 -6.20 19.45
N TYR A 479 40.29 -5.44 18.68
CA TYR A 479 40.54 -4.02 18.94
C TYR A 479 39.22 -3.23 18.97
N ALA A 480 38.33 -3.47 17.99
CA ALA A 480 37.02 -2.84 17.91
C ALA A 480 36.11 -3.21 19.08
N ALA A 481 36.11 -4.47 19.54
CA ALA A 481 35.32 -4.89 20.70
C ALA A 481 35.70 -4.11 21.97
N ARG A 482 36.99 -3.90 22.20
CA ARG A 482 37.48 -3.10 23.34
C ARG A 482 37.08 -1.63 23.22
N LEU A 483 37.23 -1.07 22.03
CA LEU A 483 36.84 0.31 21.78
C LEU A 483 35.33 0.53 21.91
N ALA A 484 34.52 -0.49 21.57
CA ALA A 484 33.08 -0.49 21.79
C ALA A 484 32.73 -0.44 23.28
N VAL A 485 33.41 -1.21 24.13
CA VAL A 485 33.24 -1.15 25.59
C VAL A 485 33.59 0.24 26.14
N ALA A 486 34.67 0.86 25.62
CA ALA A 486 35.05 2.21 26.00
C ALA A 486 33.98 3.24 25.60
N CYS A 487 33.38 3.10 24.41
CA CYS A 487 32.27 3.96 23.97
C CYS A 487 31.04 3.81 24.87
N ASP A 488 30.70 2.58 25.28
CA ASP A 488 29.54 2.33 26.13
C ASP A 488 29.76 2.91 27.54
N SER A 489 30.98 2.78 28.06
CA SER A 489 31.38 3.20 29.42
C SER A 489 31.82 4.66 29.54
N GLU A 490 31.85 5.43 28.44
CA GLU A 490 32.32 6.83 28.40
C GLU A 490 33.77 7.04 28.85
N THR A 491 34.61 6.03 28.67
CA THR A 491 36.04 6.13 28.97
C THR A 491 36.83 6.63 27.75
N ASP A 492 38.09 6.99 27.98
CA ASP A 492 39.01 7.34 26.91
C ASP A 492 39.06 6.27 25.82
N LEU A 493 39.01 6.70 24.55
CA LEU A 493 39.08 5.85 23.36
C LEU A 493 40.51 5.35 23.10
N ARG A 494 41.08 4.67 24.09
CA ARG A 494 42.41 4.06 24.04
C ARG A 494 42.29 2.56 24.21
N VAL A 495 43.09 1.83 23.45
CA VAL A 495 43.13 0.37 23.50
C VAL A 495 44.57 -0.02 23.79
N ASP A 496 44.77 -0.86 24.81
CA ASP A 496 46.05 -1.52 24.99
C ASP A 496 46.23 -2.59 23.91
N VAL A 497 47.14 -2.32 22.98
CA VAL A 497 47.43 -3.20 21.85
C VAL A 497 48.12 -4.49 22.29
N GLN A 498 48.88 -4.50 23.39
CA GLN A 498 49.54 -5.71 23.85
C GLN A 498 48.51 -6.75 24.30
N GLU A 499 47.47 -6.31 25.01
CA GLU A 499 46.39 -7.19 25.40
C GLU A 499 45.57 -7.70 24.20
N VAL A 500 45.38 -6.88 23.15
CA VAL A 500 44.75 -7.33 21.88
C VAL A 500 45.55 -8.45 21.22
N LEU A 501 46.88 -8.32 21.20
CA LEU A 501 47.76 -9.33 20.65
C LEU A 501 47.69 -10.64 21.45
N GLN A 502 47.73 -10.57 22.78
CA GLN A 502 47.63 -11.75 23.65
C GLN A 502 46.32 -12.52 23.43
N MET A 503 45.17 -11.83 23.52
CA MET A 503 43.85 -12.48 23.42
C MET A 503 43.61 -13.17 22.08
N SER A 504 44.15 -12.63 20.97
CA SER A 504 43.96 -13.21 19.65
C SER A 504 44.86 -14.41 19.36
N PHE A 505 45.96 -14.58 20.09
CA PHE A 505 46.86 -15.73 19.91
C PHE A 505 46.52 -16.89 20.85
N ASP A 506 45.77 -16.64 21.93
CA ASP A 506 45.27 -17.67 22.84
C ASP A 506 44.00 -18.40 22.31
N THR A 507 43.36 -17.89 21.25
CA THR A 507 42.13 -18.45 20.65
C THR A 507 42.36 -19.37 19.45
N ASN A 508 43.61 -19.78 19.18
CA ASN A 508 43.98 -20.66 18.06
C ASN A 508 44.12 -22.14 18.48
#